data_AF-A0A9D8BGE8-F1
#
_entry.id   AF-A0A9D8BGE8-F1
#
_cell.length_a   1.000
_cell.length_b   1.000
_cell.length_c   1.000
_cell.angle_alpha   90.00
_cell.angle_beta   90.00
_cell.angle_gamma   90.00
#
_symmetry.space_group_name_H-M   'P 1'
#
loop_
_entity.id
_entity.type
_entity.pdbx_description
1 polymer ?
#
loop_
_entity_poly.entity_id
_entity_poly.type
_entity_poly.pdbx_seq_one_letter_code
_entity_poly.pdbx_strand_id
1 'polypeptide(L)' 'SDMALSKRLRNGNLYGRVRMQPGTLKGVSSLAGYIVTSDREWLAVSIMINGFIKTNKEVKLQIEDAICDILAQYSEKT' A
#
# COMPACT_ATOMS: atom_id res chain seq x y z
N SER A 1 6.37 10.97 13.29
CA SER A 1 5.67 9.68 13.42
C SER A 1 6.16 8.77 12.31
N ASP A 2 7.23 8.04 12.62
CA ASP A 2 7.86 7.08 11.73
C ASP A 2 7.01 5.80 11.59
N MET A 3 6.87 5.32 10.36
CA MET A 3 6.84 3.89 10.03
C MET A 3 5.76 3.00 10.68
N ALA A 4 4.49 3.16 10.31
CA ALA A 4 3.51 2.09 10.53
C ALA A 4 3.60 0.95 9.48
N LEU A 5 4.62 0.98 8.62
CA LEU A 5 4.98 -0.09 7.68
C LEU A 5 6.37 -0.66 7.97
N SER A 6 6.61 -1.04 9.23
CA SER A 6 7.92 -1.53 9.66
C SER A 6 8.26 -2.96 9.22
N LYS A 7 7.32 -3.72 8.61
CA LYS A 7 7.60 -5.10 8.15
C LYS A 7 6.92 -5.53 6.84
N ARG A 8 5.77 -4.97 6.46
CA ARG A 8 4.97 -5.46 5.31
C ARG A 8 5.48 -5.00 3.94
N LEU A 9 5.73 -3.70 3.77
CA LEU A 9 6.19 -3.11 2.50
C LEU A 9 7.71 -2.88 2.47
N ARG A 10 8.46 -3.52 3.37
CA ARG A 10 9.92 -3.43 3.43
C ARG A 10 10.66 -4.52 2.64
N ASN A 11 9.93 -5.48 2.06
CA ASN A 11 10.55 -6.54 1.28
C ASN A 11 10.57 -6.15 -0.20
N GLY A 12 11.71 -6.35 -0.86
CA GLY A 12 11.85 -6.23 -2.30
C GLY A 12 11.89 -4.79 -2.84
N ASN A 13 11.31 -4.59 -4.02
CA ASN A 13 11.41 -3.37 -4.84
C ASN A 13 10.67 -2.14 -4.26
N LEU A 14 9.90 -2.34 -3.18
CA LEU A 14 9.07 -1.32 -2.53
C LEU A 14 9.78 -0.59 -1.38
N TYR A 15 10.93 -1.10 -0.93
CA TYR A 15 11.69 -0.51 0.16
C TYR A 15 12.15 0.91 -0.20
N GLY A 16 11.73 1.89 0.60
CA GLY A 16 12.06 3.31 0.39
C GLY A 16 11.23 4.04 -0.67
N ARG A 17 10.39 3.33 -1.44
CA ARG A 17 9.49 3.92 -2.46
C ARG A 17 8.09 4.20 -1.94
N VAL A 18 7.68 3.57 -0.84
CA VAL A 18 6.31 3.66 -0.31
C VAL A 18 6.31 4.32 1.07
N ARG A 19 5.50 5.37 1.22
CA ARG A 19 5.23 6.05 2.50
C ARG A 19 3.74 6.05 2.76
N MET A 20 3.26 5.16 3.62
CA MET A 20 1.83 5.04 3.91
C MET A 20 1.52 4.96 5.39
N GLN A 21 0.31 5.37 5.74
CA GLN A 21 -0.32 5.23 7.04
C GLN A 21 -1.49 4.24 6.93
N PRO A 22 -1.48 3.12 7.68
CA PRO A 22 -2.58 2.18 7.72
C PRO A 22 -3.67 2.63 8.70
N GLY A 23 -4.92 2.32 8.38
CA GLY A 23 -6.08 2.35 9.27
C GLY A 23 -6.73 0.97 9.30
N THR A 24 -7.21 0.51 10.46
CA THR A 24 -7.75 -0.84 10.58
C THR A 24 -8.82 -0.90 11.67
N LEU A 25 -10.00 -1.37 11.29
CA LEU A 25 -11.12 -1.70 12.19
C LEU A 25 -11.65 -3.09 11.82
N LYS A 26 -12.65 -3.60 12.56
CA LYS A 26 -13.26 -4.89 12.22
C LYS A 26 -14.06 -4.75 10.92
N GLY A 27 -13.68 -5.52 9.89
CA GLY A 27 -14.34 -5.47 8.57
C GLY A 27 -14.00 -4.22 7.75
N VAL A 28 -12.99 -3.44 8.16
CA VAL A 28 -12.51 -2.25 7.47
C VAL A 28 -10.98 -2.19 7.50
N SER A 29 -10.37 -1.91 6.36
CA SER A 29 -8.92 -1.73 6.21
C SER A 29 -8.69 -0.56 5.27
N SER A 30 -7.77 0.33 5.65
CA SER A 30 -7.40 1.47 4.83
C SER A 30 -5.89 1.68 4.82
N LEU A 31 -5.41 2.27 3.73
CA LEU A 31 -4.01 2.60 3.52
C LEU A 31 -3.94 3.89 2.69
N ALA A 32 -3.31 4.93 3.23
CA ALA A 32 -3.19 6.21 2.54
C ALA A 32 -1.77 6.78 2.64
N GLY A 33 -1.34 7.50 1.60
CA GLY A 33 0.00 8.07 1.52
C GLY A 33 0.51 8.18 0.09
N TYR A 34 1.81 7.94 -0.09
CA TYR A 34 2.54 8.18 -1.33
C TYR A 34 3.32 6.96 -1.81
N ILE A 35 3.36 6.78 -3.12
CA ILE A 35 4.16 5.76 -3.82
C ILE A 35 5.04 6.45 -4.85
N VAL A 36 6.31 6.07 -4.92
CA VAL A 36 7.21 6.40 -6.01
C VAL A 36 7.12 5.30 -7.07
N THR A 37 6.75 5.67 -8.29
CA THR A 37 6.61 4.77 -9.45
C THR A 37 7.98 4.30 -9.96
N SER A 38 7.97 3.44 -10.98
CA SER A 38 9.21 2.94 -11.58
C SER A 38 9.96 4.02 -12.38
N ASP A 39 9.23 4.99 -12.94
CA ASP A 39 9.74 6.18 -13.64
C ASP A 39 9.98 7.40 -12.73
N ARG A 40 9.92 7.19 -11.39
CA ARG A 40 10.24 8.17 -10.33
C ARG A 40 9.24 9.30 -10.14
N GLU A 41 8.01 9.12 -10.60
CA GLU A 41 6.90 10.02 -10.30
C GLU A 41 6.27 9.70 -8.95
N TRP A 42 5.69 10.72 -8.31
CA TRP A 42 5.00 10.57 -7.03
C TRP A 42 3.49 10.40 -7.25
N LEU A 43 2.94 9.30 -6.75
CA LEU A 43 1.49 9.06 -6.70
C LEU A 43 0.96 9.29 -5.29
N ALA A 44 -0.08 10.11 -5.16
CA ALA A 44 -0.90 10.18 -3.95
C ALA A 44 -1.98 9.10 -4.02
N VAL A 45 -2.07 8.27 -2.98
CA VAL A 45 -2.91 7.07 -2.96
C VAL A 45 -3.73 7.03 -1.68
N SER A 46 -5.00 6.65 -1.80
CA SER A 46 -5.88 6.32 -0.68
C SER A 46 -6.70 5.07 -1.05
N ILE A 47 -6.49 4.00 -0.28
CA ILE A 47 -7.16 2.71 -0.43
C ILE A 47 -8.06 2.55 0.79
N MET A 48 -9.34 2.26 0.56
CA MET A 48 -10.30 1.98 1.62
C MET A 48 -11.15 0.77 1.24
N ILE A 49 -11.09 -0.27 2.06
CA ILE A 49 -11.76 -1.55 1.83
C ILE A 49 -12.69 -1.79 3.02
N ASN A 50 -13.99 -1.85 2.74
CA ASN A 50 -15.04 -1.95 3.75
C ASN A 50 -15.91 -3.19 3.54
N GLY A 51 -16.54 -3.66 4.62
CA GLY A 51 -17.56 -4.71 4.56
C GLY A 51 -17.03 -6.12 4.26
N PHE A 52 -15.72 -6.34 4.42
CA PHE A 52 -15.16 -7.67 4.17
C PHE A 52 -15.37 -8.60 5.37
N ILE A 53 -15.61 -9.88 5.06
CA ILE A 53 -15.77 -10.95 6.04
C ILE A 53 -14.46 -11.69 6.37
N LYS A 54 -13.40 -11.42 5.61
CA LYS A 54 -12.06 -12.01 5.78
C LYS A 54 -11.31 -11.37 6.94
N THR A 55 -10.16 -11.94 7.31
CA THR A 55 -9.32 -11.31 8.32
C THR A 55 -8.68 -10.04 7.75
N ASN A 56 -8.46 -9.04 8.62
CA ASN A 56 -7.74 -7.82 8.24
C ASN A 56 -6.37 -8.15 7.62
N LYS A 57 -5.70 -9.22 8.09
CA LYS A 57 -4.40 -9.66 7.57
C LYS A 57 -4.47 -10.15 6.12
N GLU A 58 -5.51 -10.91 5.75
CA GLU A 58 -5.69 -11.38 4.37
C GLU A 58 -5.93 -10.22 3.41
N VAL A 59 -6.84 -9.30 3.75
CA VAL A 59 -7.14 -8.11 2.94
C VAL A 59 -5.88 -7.26 2.74
N LYS A 60 -5.13 -7.07 3.81
CA LYS A 60 -3.84 -6.40 3.83
C LYS A 60 -2.84 -7.02 2.83
N LEU A 61 -2.56 -8.32 2.96
CA LEU A 61 -1.53 -8.98 2.15
C LEU A 61 -1.94 -9.19 0.69
N GLN A 62 -3.23 -9.47 0.44
CA GLN A 62 -3.69 -9.88 -0.89
C GLN A 62 -4.22 -8.73 -1.73
N ILE A 63 -4.71 -7.66 -1.09
CA ILE A 63 -5.33 -6.54 -1.79
C ILE A 63 -4.47 -5.27 -1.63
N GLU A 64 -4.25 -4.79 -0.41
CA GLU A 64 -3.49 -3.54 -0.22
C GLU A 64 -2.06 -3.64 -0.75
N ASP A 65 -1.35 -4.71 -0.38
CA ASP A 65 0.06 -4.88 -0.78
C ASP A 65 0.17 -5.13 -2.30
N ALA A 66 -0.78 -5.84 -2.91
CA ALA A 66 -0.83 -6.05 -4.35
C ALA A 66 -1.09 -4.76 -5.14
N ILE A 67 -2.03 -3.91 -4.67
CA ILE A 67 -2.26 -2.59 -5.28
C ILE A 67 -1.00 -1.73 -5.17
N CYS A 68 -0.33 -1.72 -4.01
CA CYS A 68 0.90 -0.96 -3.85
C CYS A 68 2.01 -1.44 -4.80
N ASP A 69 2.14 -2.75 -5.01
CA ASP A 69 3.14 -3.32 -5.90
C ASP A 69 2.88 -2.93 -7.37
N ILE A 70 1.63 -3.05 -7.82
CA ILE A 70 1.22 -2.63 -9.18
C ILE A 70 1.51 -1.13 -9.39
N LEU A 71 1.15 -0.28 -8.43
CA LEU A 71 1.36 1.16 -8.54
C LEU A 71 2.85 1.55 -8.50
N ALA A 72 3.67 0.84 -7.74
CA ALA A 72 5.11 1.08 -7.70
C ALA A 72 5.83 0.65 -8.99
N GLN A 73 5.25 -0.30 -9.74
CA GLN A 73 5.76 -0.76 -11.04
C GLN A 73 5.24 0.07 -12.21
N TYR A 74 4.24 0.94 -12.00
CA TYR A 74 3.70 1.80 -13.04
C TYR A 74 4.78 2.69 -13.68
N SER A 75 4.63 2.97 -14.98
CA SER A 75 5.42 3.93 -15.76
C SER A 75 4.50 4.54 -16.81
N GLU A 76 4.41 5.86 -16.88
CA GLU A 76 3.64 6.53 -17.94
C GLU A 76 4.42 6.52 -19.27
N LYS A 77 5.76 6.51 -19.18
CA LYS A 77 6.67 6.43 -20.32
C LYS A 77 6.87 4.98 -20.70
N THR A 78 6.00 4.47 -21.58
CA THR A 78 6.19 3.19 -22.28
C THR A 78 6.36 3.44 -23.77
#